data_AF-A0A7W0MK19-F1
#
_entry.id   AF-A0A7W0MK19-F1
#
_cell.length_a   1.000
_cell.length_b   1.000
_cell.length_c   1.000
_cell.angle_alpha   90.00
_cell.angle_beta   90.00
_cell.angle_gamma   90.00
#
_symmetry.space_group_name_H-M   'P 1'
#
loop_
_entity.id
_entity.type
_entity.pdbx_description
1 polymer ?
#
loop_
_entity_poly.entity_id
_entity_poly.type
_entity_poly.pdbx_seq_one_letter_code
_entity_poly.pdbx_strand_id
1 'polypeptide(L)'
;MVQLGYPKGYTGCEKFVEDLRNNEKTDWAYVAFITKYRLNYFAYAFGVHICMEFSNDGWGPNQINQVFAHETCHIFGAGDEYGSCVCSNMGVNDVPNNNCVKCQDRLFAHVPCLMGDNVLNICPWTMGQIGWINPRANSSPVYVEFFSQRHCLYVDKNKNISDILYANEKWQYQNLNKEKPEAPKAHGDPFSLVYYEQLHTLYRDVHDTISDILYNPNGKYWP
;
A
#
# COMPACT_ATOMS: atom_id res chain seq x y z
N MET A 1 9.75 11.31 -23.61
CA MET A 1 8.57 10.50 -23.97
C MET A 1 8.41 10.28 -25.47
N VAL A 2 8.51 11.29 -26.34
CA VAL A 2 8.37 11.13 -27.81
C VAL A 2 9.30 10.08 -28.41
N GLN A 3 10.57 10.03 -28.00
CA GLN A 3 11.52 9.01 -28.47
C GLN A 3 11.15 7.58 -28.05
N LEU A 4 10.31 7.43 -27.02
CA LEU A 4 9.76 6.14 -26.59
C LEU A 4 8.42 5.82 -27.29
N GLY A 5 7.94 6.67 -28.21
CA GLY A 5 6.67 6.49 -28.92
C GLY A 5 5.44 7.11 -28.24
N TYR A 6 5.62 7.90 -27.19
CA TYR A 6 4.53 8.48 -26.40
C TYR A 6 4.36 9.98 -26.63
N PRO A 7 3.18 10.57 -26.36
CA PRO A 7 2.97 12.02 -26.42
C PRO A 7 4.02 12.84 -25.63
N LYS A 8 4.13 14.12 -25.93
CA LYS A 8 4.99 15.04 -25.16
C LYS A 8 4.36 15.39 -23.80
N GLY A 9 5.20 15.70 -22.81
CA GLY A 9 4.77 16.17 -21.49
C GLY A 9 4.15 15.07 -20.62
N TYR A 10 3.38 15.49 -19.60
CA TYR A 10 2.79 14.61 -18.58
C TYR A 10 1.89 13.52 -19.16
N THR A 11 1.07 13.85 -20.16
CA THR A 11 0.24 12.87 -20.87
C THR A 11 1.05 11.72 -21.47
N GLY A 12 2.29 11.98 -21.87
CA GLY A 12 3.21 10.94 -22.33
C GLY A 12 3.69 10.02 -21.20
N CYS A 13 3.95 10.59 -20.02
CA CYS A 13 4.33 9.83 -18.83
C CYS A 13 3.19 8.94 -18.34
N GLU A 14 1.97 9.50 -18.24
CA GLU A 14 0.76 8.78 -17.84
C GLU A 14 0.49 7.59 -18.75
N LYS A 15 0.49 7.82 -20.07
CA LYS A 15 0.28 6.75 -21.04
C LYS A 15 1.37 5.68 -20.97
N PHE A 16 2.64 6.07 -20.85
CA PHE A 16 3.73 5.10 -20.72
C PHE A 16 3.60 4.24 -19.46
N VAL A 17 3.25 4.86 -18.34
CA VAL A 17 3.04 4.17 -17.06
C VAL A 17 1.83 3.24 -17.12
N GLU A 18 0.73 3.66 -17.75
CA GLU A 18 -0.45 2.83 -17.95
C GLU A 18 -0.15 1.61 -18.83
N ASP A 19 0.53 1.82 -19.96
CA ASP A 19 0.94 0.74 -20.85
C ASP A 19 1.89 -0.23 -20.11
N LEU A 20 2.81 0.27 -19.28
CA LEU A 20 3.70 -0.57 -18.48
C LEU A 20 2.93 -1.42 -17.45
N ARG A 21 1.97 -0.83 -16.72
CA ARG A 21 1.13 -1.56 -15.76
C ARG A 21 0.37 -2.69 -16.44
N ASN A 22 -0.23 -2.41 -17.60
CA ASN A 22 -1.01 -3.38 -18.35
C ASN A 22 -0.14 -4.52 -18.92
N ASN A 23 1.03 -4.18 -19.47
CA ASN A 23 1.94 -5.16 -20.07
C ASN A 23 2.61 -6.05 -19.02
N GLU A 24 3.05 -5.48 -17.91
CA GLU A 24 3.74 -6.19 -16.83
C GLU A 24 2.78 -6.76 -15.78
N LYS A 25 1.47 -6.53 -15.92
CA LYS A 25 0.41 -6.96 -15.00
C LYS A 25 0.68 -6.51 -13.55
N THR A 26 1.12 -5.27 -13.38
CA THR A 26 1.42 -4.70 -12.07
C THR A 26 0.31 -3.75 -11.59
N ASP A 27 0.12 -3.70 -10.27
CA ASP A 27 -0.83 -2.78 -9.66
C ASP A 27 -0.39 -1.31 -9.84
N TRP A 28 0.92 -1.06 -9.94
CA TRP A 28 1.52 0.27 -10.07
C TRP A 28 2.75 0.28 -10.99
N ALA A 29 3.00 1.43 -11.60
CA ALA A 29 4.26 1.79 -12.25
C ALA A 29 4.47 3.32 -12.17
N TYR A 30 5.68 3.78 -12.39
CA TYR A 30 6.04 5.19 -12.48
C TYR A 30 7.32 5.35 -13.30
N VAL A 31 7.62 6.58 -13.73
CA VAL A 31 8.81 6.90 -14.52
C VAL A 31 9.74 7.86 -13.77
N ALA A 32 11.04 7.67 -13.90
CA ALA A 32 12.03 8.53 -13.27
C ALA A 32 12.91 9.20 -14.32
N PHE A 33 13.11 10.51 -14.17
CA PHE A 33 14.01 11.31 -14.99
C PHE A 33 15.19 11.75 -14.15
N ILE A 34 16.38 11.27 -14.51
CA ILE A 34 17.63 11.70 -13.90
C ILE A 34 18.36 12.62 -14.89
N THR A 35 18.64 13.85 -14.47
CA THR A 35 19.23 14.89 -15.32
C THR A 35 20.56 15.37 -14.77
N LYS A 36 21.52 15.67 -15.65
CA LYS A 36 22.79 16.32 -15.30
C LYS A 36 22.67 17.84 -15.09
N TYR A 37 21.50 18.40 -15.39
CA TYR A 37 21.24 19.85 -15.33
C TYR A 37 20.61 20.22 -14.00
N ARG A 38 20.98 21.40 -13.48
CA ARG A 38 20.42 21.94 -12.25
C ARG A 38 18.91 22.12 -12.33
N LEU A 39 18.24 21.66 -11.28
CA LEU A 39 16.81 21.86 -11.07
C LEU A 39 16.58 22.93 -9.99
N ASN A 40 15.39 23.54 -9.97
CA ASN A 40 15.01 24.46 -8.89
C ASN A 40 14.82 23.72 -7.55
N TYR A 41 14.29 22.50 -7.63
CA TYR A 41 14.28 21.52 -6.55
C TYR A 41 15.09 20.32 -7.04
N PHE A 42 16.13 19.92 -6.31
CA PHE A 42 17.08 18.90 -6.78
C PHE A 42 16.44 17.52 -6.95
N ALA A 43 15.32 17.25 -6.29
CA ALA A 43 14.49 16.07 -6.46
C ALA A 43 13.02 16.42 -6.17
N TYR A 44 12.10 15.79 -6.90
CA TYR A 44 10.66 15.84 -6.59
C TYR A 44 9.90 14.69 -7.28
N ALA A 45 8.83 14.24 -6.62
CA ALA A 45 7.81 13.38 -7.17
C ALA A 45 6.53 14.17 -7.48
N PHE A 46 5.91 13.91 -8.63
CA PHE A 46 4.60 14.48 -8.99
C PHE A 46 3.82 13.55 -9.92
N GLY A 47 2.56 13.25 -9.57
CA GLY A 47 1.75 12.31 -10.34
C GLY A 47 2.46 10.96 -10.48
N VAL A 48 2.72 10.53 -11.72
CA VAL A 48 3.36 9.23 -12.02
C VAL A 48 4.87 9.32 -12.29
N HIS A 49 5.52 10.40 -11.90
CA HIS A 49 6.95 10.55 -12.20
C HIS A 49 7.77 11.23 -11.11
N ILE A 50 9.05 10.88 -11.12
CA ILE A 50 10.10 11.47 -10.30
C ILE A 50 11.06 12.23 -11.22
N CYS A 51 11.52 13.41 -10.82
CA CYS A 51 12.59 14.11 -11.49
C CYS A 51 13.70 14.44 -10.49
N MET A 52 14.95 14.12 -10.85
CA MET A 52 16.10 14.27 -9.97
C MET A 52 17.31 14.81 -10.72
N GLU A 53 18.04 15.70 -10.06
CA GLU A 53 19.34 16.16 -10.47
C GLU A 53 20.43 15.18 -10.05
N PHE A 54 21.34 14.85 -10.97
CA PHE A 54 22.40 13.87 -10.77
C PHE A 54 23.45 14.30 -9.72
N SER A 55 23.68 15.60 -9.53
CA SER A 55 24.57 16.09 -8.47
C SER A 55 23.95 15.98 -7.08
N ASN A 56 22.65 15.70 -6.99
CA ASN A 56 21.94 15.38 -5.74
C ASN A 56 22.18 16.44 -4.63
N ASP A 57 21.90 17.71 -4.93
CA ASP A 57 22.18 18.86 -4.04
C ASP A 57 23.63 18.91 -3.49
N GLY A 58 24.60 18.45 -4.28
CA GLY A 58 26.01 18.40 -3.89
C GLY A 58 26.40 17.16 -3.09
N TRP A 59 25.46 16.28 -2.74
CA TRP A 59 25.75 14.98 -2.11
C TRP A 59 26.38 14.00 -3.10
N GLY A 60 26.24 14.29 -4.40
CA GLY A 60 26.77 13.50 -5.48
C GLY A 60 25.97 12.23 -5.76
N PRO A 61 26.33 11.51 -6.83
CA PRO A 61 25.56 10.36 -7.31
C PRO A 61 25.61 9.15 -6.37
N ASN A 62 26.55 9.12 -5.41
CA ASN A 62 26.71 7.99 -4.48
C ASN A 62 25.52 7.81 -3.53
N GLN A 63 24.70 8.86 -3.33
CA GLN A 63 23.52 8.82 -2.48
C GLN A 63 22.22 8.99 -3.28
N ILE A 64 22.29 8.91 -4.62
CA ILE A 64 21.12 9.11 -5.48
C ILE A 64 20.05 8.05 -5.22
N ASN A 65 20.43 6.84 -4.83
CA ASN A 65 19.52 5.75 -4.47
C ASN A 65 18.66 6.09 -3.26
N GLN A 66 19.20 6.85 -2.31
CA GLN A 66 18.50 7.23 -1.10
C GLN A 66 17.42 8.27 -1.37
N VAL A 67 17.78 9.31 -2.14
CA VAL A 67 16.82 10.34 -2.55
C VAL A 67 15.81 9.75 -3.51
N PHE A 68 16.22 8.86 -4.41
CA PHE A 68 15.30 8.14 -5.29
C PHE A 68 14.28 7.31 -4.50
N ALA A 69 14.72 6.62 -3.45
CA ALA A 69 13.83 5.86 -2.57
C ALA A 69 12.87 6.79 -1.80
N HIS A 70 13.35 7.95 -1.34
CA HIS A 70 12.54 8.98 -0.69
C HIS A 70 11.43 9.49 -1.62
N GLU A 71 11.78 9.94 -2.83
CA GLU A 71 10.81 10.38 -3.83
C GLU A 71 9.86 9.27 -4.29
N THR A 72 10.33 8.02 -4.29
CA THR A 72 9.47 6.87 -4.57
C THR A 72 8.37 6.72 -3.53
N CYS A 73 8.64 7.01 -2.25
CA CYS A 73 7.60 6.95 -1.23
C CYS A 73 6.49 7.99 -1.48
N HIS A 74 6.83 9.18 -1.98
CA HIS A 74 5.84 10.19 -2.41
C HIS A 74 4.99 9.75 -3.60
N ILE A 75 5.52 8.92 -4.52
CA ILE A 75 4.69 8.31 -5.59
C ILE A 75 3.53 7.49 -4.99
N PHE A 76 3.77 6.83 -3.86
CA PHE A 76 2.74 6.09 -3.12
C PHE A 76 2.00 6.97 -2.09
N GLY A 77 2.17 8.30 -2.16
CA GLY A 77 1.47 9.28 -1.33
C GLY A 77 1.99 9.38 0.10
N ALA A 78 3.15 8.79 0.44
CA ALA A 78 3.75 8.99 1.74
C ALA A 78 4.09 10.48 1.94
N GLY A 79 3.90 10.97 3.16
CA GLY A 79 4.22 12.36 3.51
C GLY A 79 5.66 12.47 3.98
N ASP A 80 6.27 13.65 3.80
CA ASP A 80 7.48 13.99 4.54
C ASP A 80 7.25 13.90 6.04
N GLU A 81 8.28 13.53 6.79
CA GLU A 81 8.28 13.48 8.25
C GLU A 81 9.17 14.57 8.86
N TYR A 82 9.80 15.40 8.03
CA TYR A 82 10.59 16.58 8.41
C TYR A 82 10.03 17.89 7.82
N GLY A 83 10.69 19.01 8.13
CA GLY A 83 10.38 20.31 7.52
C GLY A 83 8.95 20.78 7.79
N SER A 84 8.18 20.97 6.72
CA SER A 84 6.76 21.36 6.74
C SER A 84 5.80 20.16 6.75
N CYS A 85 6.23 19.01 7.27
CA CYS A 85 5.40 17.82 7.39
C CYS A 85 4.06 18.09 8.10
N VAL A 86 3.03 17.34 7.70
CA VAL A 86 1.66 17.48 8.19
C VAL A 86 1.23 16.21 8.93
N CYS A 87 0.57 16.39 10.07
CA CYS A 87 0.04 15.33 10.91
C CYS A 87 -1.36 14.90 10.45
N SER A 88 -1.44 14.36 9.24
CA SER A 88 -2.68 13.83 8.66
C SER A 88 -2.46 12.39 8.20
N ASN A 89 -3.55 11.73 7.82
CA ASN A 89 -3.45 10.47 7.11
C ASN A 89 -2.88 10.70 5.71
N MET A 90 -1.97 9.82 5.30
CA MET A 90 -1.23 9.90 4.05
C MET A 90 -1.15 8.52 3.40
N GLY A 91 -0.73 8.50 2.14
CA GLY A 91 -0.35 7.29 1.42
C GLY A 91 -1.50 6.40 0.97
N VAL A 92 -1.14 5.35 0.24
CA VAL A 92 -2.09 4.40 -0.35
C VAL A 92 -2.99 3.76 0.70
N ASN A 93 -2.53 3.61 1.95
CA ASN A 93 -3.33 3.03 3.03
C ASN A 93 -3.97 4.04 3.97
N ASP A 94 -3.92 5.35 3.72
CA ASP A 94 -4.49 6.37 4.61
C ASP A 94 -3.93 6.24 6.05
N VAL A 95 -2.61 6.07 6.19
CA VAL A 95 -1.95 5.86 7.50
C VAL A 95 -1.49 7.21 8.07
N PRO A 96 -1.74 7.50 9.36
CA PRO A 96 -1.36 8.76 9.98
C PRO A 96 0.16 8.96 9.96
N ASN A 97 0.58 10.18 9.62
CA ASN A 97 1.97 10.59 9.58
C ASN A 97 2.53 10.94 10.97
N ASN A 98 2.40 10.02 11.93
CA ASN A 98 2.74 10.29 13.33
C ASN A 98 4.25 10.36 13.59
N ASN A 99 5.11 10.01 12.63
CA ASN A 99 6.55 10.25 12.76
C ASN A 99 6.94 11.71 12.52
N CYS A 100 6.05 12.52 11.92
CA CYS A 100 6.33 13.90 11.57
C CYS A 100 6.82 14.73 12.76
N VAL A 101 7.93 15.46 12.55
CA VAL A 101 8.57 16.31 13.56
C VAL A 101 7.72 17.49 14.07
N LYS A 102 6.54 17.72 13.48
CA LYS A 102 5.60 18.78 13.87
C LYS A 102 4.39 18.29 14.67
N CYS A 103 4.21 16.99 14.86
CA CYS A 103 3.06 16.48 15.60
C CYS A 103 3.21 16.79 17.09
N GLN A 104 2.26 17.58 17.61
CA GLN A 104 2.24 18.08 18.99
C GLN A 104 1.87 16.98 19.99
N ASP A 105 0.90 16.12 19.64
CA ASP A 105 0.42 15.01 20.49
C ASP A 105 1.05 13.67 20.09
N ARG A 106 2.38 13.67 19.96
CA ARG A 106 3.09 12.44 19.60
C ARG A 106 2.97 11.40 20.71
N LEU A 107 2.10 10.42 20.49
CA LEU A 107 2.04 9.19 21.29
C LEU A 107 3.37 8.41 21.24
N PHE A 108 4.23 8.71 20.26
CA PHE A 108 5.50 8.04 20.02
C PHE A 108 6.60 9.04 19.67
N ALA A 109 7.83 8.76 20.11
CA ALA A 109 8.99 9.57 19.74
C ALA A 109 9.29 9.45 18.23
N HIS A 110 9.89 10.49 17.66
CA HIS A 110 10.40 10.46 16.30
C HIS A 110 11.42 9.32 16.14
N VAL A 111 11.25 8.51 15.10
CA VAL A 111 12.15 7.43 14.75
C VAL A 111 12.87 7.80 13.45
N PRO A 112 14.21 7.85 13.44
CA PRO A 112 14.94 8.16 12.22
C PRO A 112 14.65 7.15 11.10
N CYS A 113 14.21 7.64 9.96
CA CYS A 113 13.93 6.82 8.79
C CYS A 113 13.96 7.64 7.49
N LEU A 114 13.68 6.98 6.37
CA LEU A 114 13.81 7.51 5.02
C LEU A 114 13.04 8.82 4.80
N MET A 115 11.82 8.91 5.32
CA MET A 115 10.97 10.09 5.14
C MET A 115 11.23 11.22 6.13
N GLY A 116 12.09 11.01 7.14
CA GLY A 116 12.40 11.98 8.20
C GLY A 116 13.84 12.49 8.17
N ASP A 117 14.80 11.59 7.99
CA ASP A 117 16.23 11.88 8.21
C ASP A 117 17.11 11.44 7.05
N ASN A 118 16.51 11.00 5.93
CA ASN A 118 17.24 10.34 4.85
C ASN A 118 18.13 9.24 5.42
N VAL A 119 17.53 8.24 6.06
CA VAL A 119 18.19 7.00 6.48
C VAL A 119 17.56 5.86 5.67
N LEU A 120 18.37 4.91 5.16
CA LEU A 120 17.87 3.75 4.39
C LEU A 120 17.18 2.72 5.31
N ASN A 121 16.14 3.15 6.00
CA ASN A 121 15.25 2.37 6.85
C ASN A 121 13.84 2.96 6.72
N ILE A 122 12.79 2.15 6.85
CA ILE A 122 11.40 2.62 6.74
C ILE A 122 10.70 2.45 8.08
N CYS A 123 10.16 3.52 8.64
CA CYS A 123 9.40 3.47 9.90
C CYS A 123 8.01 2.82 9.68
N PRO A 124 7.32 2.40 10.76
CA PRO A 124 5.99 1.80 10.65
C PRO A 124 4.95 2.67 9.92
N TRP A 125 5.04 3.99 10.09
CA TRP A 125 4.12 4.94 9.46
C TRP A 125 4.35 5.00 7.94
N THR A 126 5.59 5.23 7.52
CA THR A 126 5.94 5.21 6.09
C THR A 126 5.64 3.84 5.46
N MET A 127 5.98 2.71 6.11
CA MET A 127 5.64 1.36 5.61
C MET A 127 4.14 1.24 5.34
N GLY A 128 3.33 1.78 6.26
CA GLY A 128 1.90 1.86 6.08
C GLY A 128 1.49 2.71 4.88
N GLN A 129 2.01 3.94 4.82
CA GLN A 129 1.70 4.89 3.77
C GLN A 129 2.06 4.38 2.37
N ILE A 130 3.16 3.62 2.21
CA ILE A 130 3.57 3.06 0.92
C ILE A 130 2.92 1.70 0.59
N GLY A 131 2.04 1.20 1.45
CA GLY A 131 1.30 -0.05 1.20
C GLY A 131 2.06 -1.33 1.53
N TRP A 132 3.14 -1.25 2.31
CA TRP A 132 3.94 -2.42 2.72
C TRP A 132 3.39 -3.12 3.96
N ILE A 133 2.28 -2.64 4.51
CA ILE A 133 1.50 -3.33 5.54
C ILE A 133 0.11 -3.67 4.98
N ASN A 134 -0.57 -4.59 5.66
CA ASN A 134 -1.93 -4.99 5.35
C ASN A 134 -2.86 -3.76 5.23
N PRO A 135 -3.80 -3.75 4.27
CA PRO A 135 -4.80 -2.68 4.15
C PRO A 135 -5.51 -2.38 5.48
N ARG A 136 -5.82 -1.10 5.73
CA ARG A 136 -6.53 -0.70 6.96
C ARG A 136 -7.89 -1.38 7.07
N ALA A 137 -8.23 -1.79 8.28
CA ALA A 137 -9.57 -2.30 8.60
C ALA A 137 -10.63 -1.20 8.48
N ASN A 138 -11.79 -1.59 7.97
CA ASN A 138 -13.00 -0.80 7.75
C ASN A 138 -14.24 -1.44 8.39
N SER A 139 -14.05 -2.52 9.14
CA SER A 139 -15.04 -3.17 9.99
C SER A 139 -14.41 -3.61 11.31
N SER A 140 -15.24 -4.04 12.25
CA SER A 140 -14.76 -4.87 13.36
C SER A 140 -14.21 -6.19 12.81
N PRO A 141 -13.13 -6.73 13.40
CA PRO A 141 -12.63 -8.04 13.04
C PRO A 141 -13.49 -9.16 13.64
N VAL A 142 -13.55 -10.30 12.95
CA VAL A 142 -14.09 -11.57 13.47
C VAL A 142 -12.97 -12.59 13.60
N TYR A 143 -12.93 -13.27 14.75
CA TYR A 143 -11.97 -14.34 15.02
C TYR A 143 -12.66 -15.70 14.90
N VAL A 144 -11.98 -16.65 14.26
CA VAL A 144 -12.45 -18.03 14.16
C VAL A 144 -11.26 -18.99 14.12
N GLU A 145 -11.37 -20.09 14.86
CA GLU A 145 -10.42 -21.19 14.80
C GLU A 145 -10.95 -22.26 13.85
N PHE A 146 -10.09 -22.72 12.94
CA PHE A 146 -10.43 -23.75 11.96
C PHE A 146 -9.30 -24.77 11.89
N PHE A 147 -9.53 -25.96 12.47
CA PHE A 147 -8.49 -26.95 12.71
C PHE A 147 -7.30 -26.36 13.49
N SER A 148 -6.08 -26.44 12.94
CA SER A 148 -4.86 -25.85 13.52
C SER A 148 -4.64 -24.39 13.09
N GLN A 149 -5.53 -23.83 12.27
CA GLN A 149 -5.47 -22.46 11.78
C GLN A 149 -6.26 -21.51 12.68
N ARG A 150 -5.82 -20.26 12.72
CA ARG A 150 -6.54 -19.16 13.36
C ARG A 150 -6.73 -18.06 12.35
N HIS A 151 -7.94 -17.59 12.18
CA HIS A 151 -8.28 -16.56 11.22
C HIS A 151 -8.79 -15.32 11.95
N CYS A 152 -8.32 -14.15 11.54
CA CYS A 152 -8.80 -12.86 11.99
C CYS A 152 -9.22 -12.09 10.74
N LEU A 153 -10.52 -12.15 10.44
CA LEU A 153 -11.09 -11.61 9.22
C LEU A 153 -11.69 -10.22 9.45
N TYR A 154 -11.56 -9.34 8.48
CA TYR A 154 -12.14 -7.99 8.53
C TYR A 154 -12.39 -7.48 7.12
N VAL A 155 -13.30 -6.50 6.98
CA VAL A 155 -13.46 -5.76 5.75
C VAL A 155 -12.36 -4.71 5.68
N ASP A 156 -11.55 -4.68 4.62
CA ASP A 156 -10.57 -3.64 4.41
C ASP A 156 -11.17 -2.34 3.83
N LYS A 157 -10.36 -1.28 3.78
CA LYS A 157 -10.73 0.02 3.19
C LYS A 157 -11.16 -0.08 1.71
N ASN A 158 -10.70 -1.10 0.99
CA ASN A 158 -11.03 -1.36 -0.41
C ASN A 158 -12.25 -2.30 -0.55
N LYS A 159 -12.98 -2.53 0.56
CA LYS A 159 -14.17 -3.38 0.65
C LYS A 159 -13.91 -4.85 0.36
N ASN A 160 -12.67 -5.32 0.53
CA ASN A 160 -12.36 -6.75 0.50
C ASN A 160 -12.54 -7.39 1.87
N ILE A 161 -12.81 -8.70 1.90
CA ILE A 161 -12.58 -9.54 3.07
C ILE A 161 -11.08 -9.86 3.14
N SER A 162 -10.41 -9.31 4.13
CA SER A 162 -9.02 -9.55 4.48
C SER A 162 -8.94 -10.57 5.61
N ASP A 163 -7.90 -11.39 5.61
CA ASP A 163 -7.67 -12.39 6.64
C ASP A 163 -6.20 -12.39 7.08
N ILE A 164 -5.99 -12.10 8.37
CA ILE A 164 -4.73 -12.32 9.06
C ILE A 164 -4.81 -13.71 9.67
N LEU A 165 -4.17 -14.69 9.04
CA LEU A 165 -4.22 -16.07 9.48
C LEU A 165 -2.89 -16.55 10.07
N TYR A 166 -3.00 -17.40 11.09
CA TYR A 166 -1.91 -18.21 11.59
C TYR A 166 -2.05 -19.62 11.03
N ALA A 167 -1.11 -20.03 10.18
CA ALA A 167 -1.04 -21.38 9.63
C ALA A 167 0.44 -21.76 9.40
N ASN A 168 0.76 -23.05 9.43
CA ASN A 168 2.14 -23.53 9.24
C ASN A 168 3.16 -22.81 10.15
N GLU A 169 2.77 -22.61 11.42
CA GLU A 169 3.59 -21.94 12.45
C GLU A 169 3.97 -20.48 12.16
N LYS A 170 3.23 -19.80 11.26
CA LYS A 170 3.50 -18.42 10.88
C LYS A 170 2.22 -17.61 10.71
N TRP A 171 2.32 -16.32 11.02
CA TRP A 171 1.31 -15.33 10.66
C TRP A 171 1.50 -14.89 9.21
N GLN A 172 0.40 -14.78 8.49
CA GLN A 172 0.36 -14.34 7.10
C GLN A 172 -0.92 -13.55 6.82
N TYR A 173 -0.91 -12.78 5.75
CA TYR A 173 -2.04 -12.00 5.27
C TYR A 173 -2.51 -12.54 3.94
N GLN A 174 -3.83 -12.61 3.76
CA GLN A 174 -4.45 -12.90 2.47
C GLN A 174 -5.67 -11.99 2.24
N ASN A 175 -5.96 -11.71 0.97
CA ASN A 175 -7.14 -10.98 0.54
C ASN A 175 -8.09 -11.98 -0.12
N LEU A 176 -9.20 -12.30 0.53
CA LEU A 176 -10.10 -13.34 0.04
C LEU A 176 -10.78 -12.94 -1.27
N ASN A 177 -11.09 -11.67 -1.51
CA ASN A 177 -11.62 -11.23 -2.81
C ASN A 177 -10.55 -11.26 -3.92
N LYS A 178 -9.26 -11.27 -3.59
CA LYS A 178 -8.19 -11.53 -4.57
C LYS A 178 -8.11 -13.02 -4.92
N GLU A 179 -8.24 -13.89 -3.92
CA GLU A 179 -8.32 -15.35 -4.11
C GLU A 179 -9.62 -15.78 -4.81
N LYS A 180 -10.70 -15.03 -4.59
CA LYS A 180 -12.05 -15.23 -5.12
C LYS A 180 -12.56 -13.95 -5.80
N PRO A 181 -12.08 -13.61 -7.00
CA PRO A 181 -12.52 -12.40 -7.72
C PRO A 181 -14.01 -12.37 -8.03
N GLU A 182 -14.67 -13.54 -8.08
CA GLU A 182 -16.11 -13.69 -8.24
C GLU A 182 -16.92 -13.27 -7.01
N ALA A 183 -16.30 -13.22 -5.83
CA ALA A 183 -16.96 -12.82 -4.59
C ALA A 183 -17.23 -11.31 -4.59
N PRO A 184 -18.49 -10.87 -4.38
CA PRO A 184 -18.83 -9.46 -4.28
C PRO A 184 -18.02 -8.71 -3.21
N LYS A 185 -17.84 -7.40 -3.41
CA LYS A 185 -17.23 -6.54 -2.38
C LYS A 185 -18.15 -6.43 -1.16
N ALA A 186 -17.55 -6.32 0.02
CA ALA A 186 -18.29 -6.22 1.26
C ALA A 186 -18.82 -4.79 1.51
N HIS A 187 -20.05 -4.68 1.99
CA HIS A 187 -20.65 -3.44 2.46
C HIS A 187 -20.87 -3.44 3.99
N GLY A 188 -21.12 -4.60 4.60
CA GLY A 188 -21.30 -4.77 6.04
C GLY A 188 -20.18 -5.57 6.71
N ASP A 189 -20.23 -5.63 8.05
CA ASP A 189 -19.29 -6.40 8.87
C ASP A 189 -19.35 -7.90 8.54
N PRO A 190 -18.21 -8.61 8.63
CA PRO A 190 -18.18 -10.04 8.38
C PRO A 190 -18.62 -10.84 9.62
N PHE A 191 -19.18 -12.02 9.36
CA PHE A 191 -19.49 -13.02 10.36
C PHE A 191 -18.93 -14.37 9.89
N SER A 192 -18.16 -15.04 10.74
CA SER A 192 -17.52 -16.31 10.38
C SER A 192 -17.93 -17.43 11.32
N LEU A 193 -18.11 -18.62 10.76
CA LEU A 193 -18.47 -19.82 11.50
C LEU A 193 -17.83 -21.06 10.87
N VAL A 194 -17.64 -22.09 11.68
CA VAL A 194 -17.22 -23.41 11.21
C VAL A 194 -18.43 -24.34 11.18
N TYR A 195 -18.65 -24.99 10.05
CA TYR A 195 -19.65 -26.03 9.88
C TYR A 195 -19.01 -27.26 9.26
N TYR A 196 -19.00 -28.37 10.01
CA TYR A 196 -18.20 -29.56 9.68
C TYR A 196 -16.74 -29.19 9.38
N GLU A 197 -16.25 -29.55 8.18
CA GLU A 197 -14.90 -29.27 7.72
C GLU A 197 -14.89 -28.01 6.83
N GLN A 198 -15.75 -27.04 7.10
CA GLN A 198 -15.85 -25.83 6.29
C GLN A 198 -15.80 -24.60 7.19
N LEU A 199 -15.00 -23.62 6.78
CA LEU A 199 -15.05 -22.28 7.33
C LEU A 199 -15.87 -21.41 6.36
N HIS A 200 -16.94 -20.80 6.88
CA HIS A 200 -17.79 -19.87 6.16
C HIS A 200 -17.54 -18.46 6.66
N THR A 201 -17.48 -17.48 5.75
CA THR A 201 -17.42 -16.06 6.07
C THR A 201 -18.51 -15.33 5.32
N LEU A 202 -19.58 -15.04 6.05
CA LEU A 202 -20.76 -14.36 5.55
C LEU A 202 -20.62 -12.84 5.74
N TYR A 203 -21.14 -12.07 4.80
CA TYR A 203 -21.14 -10.60 4.89
C TYR A 203 -22.25 -10.03 4.00
N ARG A 204 -22.71 -8.81 4.34
CA ARG A 204 -23.56 -8.04 3.43
C ARG A 204 -22.70 -7.47 2.31
N ASP A 205 -23.04 -7.71 1.05
CA ASP A 205 -22.32 -7.21 -0.10
C ASP A 205 -22.79 -5.82 -0.58
N VAL A 206 -22.13 -5.30 -1.61
CA VAL A 206 -22.47 -4.01 -2.25
C VAL A 206 -23.85 -3.99 -2.94
N HIS A 207 -24.51 -5.13 -3.10
CA HIS A 207 -25.89 -5.22 -3.60
C HIS A 207 -26.90 -5.35 -2.45
N ASP A 208 -26.45 -5.17 -1.21
CA ASP A 208 -27.23 -5.37 0.02
C ASP A 208 -27.80 -6.79 0.17
N THR A 209 -27.12 -7.78 -0.41
CA THR A 209 -27.42 -9.21 -0.24
C THR A 209 -26.41 -9.87 0.71
N ILE A 210 -26.74 -11.05 1.26
CA ILE A 210 -25.78 -11.82 2.06
C ILE A 210 -24.98 -12.71 1.12
N SER A 211 -23.68 -12.48 1.06
CA SER A 211 -22.69 -13.32 0.37
C SER A 211 -21.96 -14.20 1.38
N ASP A 212 -21.41 -15.31 0.89
CA ASP A 212 -20.59 -16.25 1.65
C ASP A 212 -19.27 -16.48 0.90
N ILE A 213 -18.16 -16.56 1.63
CA ILE A 213 -16.89 -17.07 1.13
C ILE A 213 -16.57 -18.32 1.94
N LEU A 214 -16.57 -19.46 1.26
CA LEU A 214 -16.35 -20.77 1.85
C LEU A 214 -14.88 -21.18 1.69
N TYR A 215 -14.28 -21.70 2.76
CA TYR A 215 -12.94 -22.29 2.79
C TYR A 215 -12.99 -23.75 3.26
N ASN A 216 -12.53 -24.67 2.41
CA ASN A 216 -12.40 -26.10 2.72
C ASN A 216 -10.94 -26.46 3.07
N PRO A 217 -10.69 -27.53 3.87
CA PRO A 217 -9.36 -27.99 4.27
C PRO A 217 -8.47 -28.40 3.10
N ASN A 218 -9.05 -28.67 1.93
CA ASN A 218 -8.32 -28.94 0.69
C ASN A 218 -7.75 -27.65 0.03
N GLY A 219 -7.84 -26.49 0.70
CA GLY A 219 -7.25 -25.22 0.25
C GLY A 219 -7.99 -24.53 -0.87
N LYS A 220 -9.26 -24.86 -1.11
CA LYS A 220 -10.06 -24.30 -2.21
C LYS A 220 -11.20 -23.46 -1.67
N TYR A 221 -11.15 -22.16 -1.96
CA TYR A 221 -12.26 -21.26 -1.69
C TYR A 221 -13.37 -21.44 -2.74
N TRP A 222 -14.63 -21.44 -2.34
CA TRP A 222 -15.79 -21.46 -3.23
C TRP A 222 -16.73 -20.29 -2.91
N PRO A 223 -17.39 -19.71 -3.93
CA PRO A 223 -18.46 -18.74 -3.70
C PRO A 223 -19.71 -19.39 -3.09
#